data_AF-A0A3B8XJ10-F1
#
_entry.id   AF-A0A3B8XJ10-F1
#
_cell.length_a   1.000
_cell.length_b   1.000
_cell.length_c   1.000
_cell.angle_alpha   90.00
_cell.angle_beta   90.00
_cell.angle_gamma   90.00
#
_symmetry.space_group_name_H-M   'P 1'
#
loop_
_entity.id
_entity.type
_entity.pdbx_description
1 polymer ?
#
loop_
_entity_poly.entity_id
_entity_poly.type
_entity_poly.pdbx_seq_one_letter_code
_entity_poly.pdbx_strand_id
1 'polypeptide(L)'
;MAHNNGPKRFFGRGSEPRLPAKPKGMAEAPGASFVPEGGLAPDRDTWAGALQGDPANWPLFAPHRPERPEKSEGGRRLKLVSEYQPAGDQPTAIEELVKGVNAGDREQVLLGVTGSGKTYTMAQVIERTQRPALILAPNKTLAAQLYGEFKSFFPENAVEYFV
;
A
#
# COMPACT_ATOMS: atom_id res chain seq x y z
N MET A 1 64.82 -26.83 23.02
CA MET A 1 64.06 -25.96 22.11
C MET A 1 62.83 -26.72 21.65
N ALA A 2 61.70 -26.01 21.59
CA ALA A 2 60.31 -26.46 21.71
C ALA A 2 59.82 -27.67 20.87
N HIS A 3 59.11 -28.57 21.56
CA HIS A 3 58.07 -29.44 21.00
C HIS A 3 56.86 -28.59 20.60
N ASN A 4 56.30 -28.81 19.40
CA ASN A 4 55.07 -28.15 18.96
C ASN A 4 53.95 -29.19 18.84
N ASN A 5 53.00 -29.11 19.77
CA ASN A 5 51.79 -29.92 19.86
C ASN A 5 50.61 -29.01 19.50
N GLY A 6 50.16 -29.05 18.24
CA GLY A 6 49.00 -28.27 17.76
C GLY A 6 47.69 -29.07 17.87
N PRO A 7 46.59 -28.50 18.38
CA PRO A 7 45.38 -29.26 18.70
C PRO A 7 44.48 -29.55 17.47
N LYS A 8 43.79 -30.69 17.56
CA LYS A 8 42.80 -31.19 16.60
C LYS A 8 41.59 -30.25 16.48
N ARG A 9 41.16 -29.95 15.25
CA ARG A 9 39.95 -29.17 14.96
C ARG A 9 38.69 -29.97 15.36
N PHE A 10 37.98 -29.51 16.39
CA PHE A 10 36.60 -29.90 16.67
C PHE A 10 35.66 -29.00 15.88
N PHE A 11 34.87 -29.54 14.96
CA PHE A 11 33.73 -28.83 14.38
C PHE A 11 32.56 -28.88 15.38
N GLY A 12 32.32 -27.76 16.06
CA GLY A 12 31.16 -27.56 16.93
C GLY A 12 29.89 -27.29 16.11
N ARG A 13 28.78 -27.93 16.50
CA ARG A 13 27.41 -27.63 16.03
C ARG A 13 27.09 -26.16 16.30
N GLY A 14 26.93 -25.37 15.24
CA GLY A 14 26.42 -24.00 15.32
C GLY A 14 24.95 -24.02 15.74
N SER A 15 24.66 -23.33 16.84
CA SER A 15 23.33 -23.10 17.42
C SER A 15 22.39 -22.35 16.48
N GLU A 16 21.12 -22.75 16.45
CA GLU A 16 20.03 -22.03 15.79
C GLU A 16 19.93 -20.57 16.30
N PRO A 17 19.66 -19.58 15.43
CA PRO A 17 19.45 -18.21 15.86
C PRO A 17 18.18 -18.08 16.69
N ARG A 18 18.31 -17.68 17.97
CA ARG A 18 17.16 -17.31 18.81
C ARG A 18 16.50 -16.06 18.26
N LEU A 19 15.21 -16.15 17.96
CA LEU A 19 14.36 -15.00 17.67
C LEU A 19 14.38 -14.02 18.87
N PRO A 20 14.40 -12.70 18.63
CA PRO A 20 14.33 -11.71 19.69
C PRO A 20 13.00 -11.82 20.45
N ALA A 21 13.04 -11.61 21.77
CA ALA A 21 11.85 -11.65 22.62
C ALA A 21 10.84 -10.56 22.20
N LYS A 22 9.55 -10.92 22.18
CA LYS A 22 8.43 -10.01 21.84
C LYS A 22 8.44 -8.77 22.75
N PRO A 23 8.32 -7.55 22.21
CA PRO A 23 8.17 -6.34 23.03
C PRO A 23 6.82 -6.36 23.76
N LYS A 24 6.85 -5.95 25.03
CA LYS A 24 5.69 -5.93 25.94
C LYS A 24 4.68 -4.89 25.43
N GLY A 25 3.47 -5.32 25.06
CA GLY A 25 2.37 -4.42 24.64
C GLY A 25 1.74 -4.72 23.28
N MET A 26 2.29 -5.66 22.50
CA MET A 26 1.63 -6.20 21.30
C MET A 26 0.95 -7.53 21.65
N ALA A 27 -0.38 -7.55 21.69
CA ALA A 27 -1.11 -8.81 21.63
C ALA A 27 -1.06 -9.32 20.18
N GLU A 28 -0.65 -10.57 19.99
CA GLU A 28 -0.82 -11.26 18.73
C GLU A 28 -2.33 -11.37 18.49
N ALA A 29 -2.82 -10.88 17.35
CA ALA A 29 -4.19 -11.20 16.93
C ALA A 29 -4.34 -12.73 17.01
N PRO A 30 -5.45 -13.27 17.54
CA PRO A 30 -5.63 -14.71 17.66
C PRO A 30 -5.25 -15.34 16.33
N GLY A 31 -4.22 -16.21 16.38
CA GLY A 31 -3.66 -16.80 15.17
C GLY A 31 -4.79 -17.42 14.39
N ALA A 32 -5.12 -16.84 13.24
CA ALA A 32 -6.10 -17.41 12.35
C ALA A 32 -5.57 -18.80 11.97
N SER A 33 -6.16 -19.85 12.53
CA SER A 33 -5.87 -21.21 12.15
C SER A 33 -6.32 -21.37 10.71
N PHE A 34 -5.36 -21.37 9.80
CA PHE A 34 -5.58 -21.59 8.38
C PHE A 34 -5.81 -23.09 8.17
N VAL A 35 -7.06 -23.47 7.95
CA VAL A 35 -7.43 -24.75 7.35
C VAL A 35 -8.21 -24.39 6.09
N PRO A 36 -7.60 -24.47 4.89
CA PRO A 36 -8.29 -24.12 3.67
C PRO A 36 -9.43 -25.12 3.45
N GLU A 37 -10.62 -24.60 3.15
CA GLU A 37 -11.76 -25.42 2.77
C GLU A 37 -11.41 -26.13 1.44
N GLY A 38 -11.03 -27.40 1.54
CA GLY A 38 -10.58 -28.23 0.40
C GLY A 38 -9.09 -28.17 0.04
N GLY A 39 -8.21 -27.61 0.87
CA GLY A 39 -6.77 -27.51 0.58
C GLY A 39 -5.85 -28.18 1.62
N LEU A 40 -4.57 -28.33 1.26
CA LEU A 40 -3.53 -28.75 2.22
C LEU A 40 -3.11 -27.60 3.12
N ALA A 41 -2.77 -27.92 4.37
CA ALA A 41 -2.14 -26.99 5.29
C ALA A 41 -0.81 -26.46 4.68
N PRO A 42 -0.40 -25.23 4.99
CA PRO A 42 0.75 -24.58 4.37
C PRO A 42 2.03 -24.92 5.14
N ASP A 43 2.14 -26.16 5.63
CA ASP A 43 3.28 -26.63 6.40
C ASP A 43 4.15 -27.57 5.56
N ARG A 44 5.44 -27.60 5.89
CA ARG A 44 6.44 -28.31 5.08
C ARG A 44 6.10 -29.79 4.92
N ASP A 45 5.49 -30.40 5.93
CA ASP A 45 5.28 -31.84 5.99
C ASP A 45 4.04 -32.26 5.18
N THR A 46 2.98 -31.43 5.14
CA THR A 46 1.84 -31.63 4.22
C THR A 46 2.24 -31.44 2.75
N TRP A 47 3.03 -30.42 2.43
CA TRP A 47 3.51 -30.21 1.05
C TRP A 47 4.46 -31.32 0.59
N ALA A 48 5.33 -31.83 1.48
CA ALA A 48 6.21 -32.94 1.16
C ALA A 48 5.44 -34.23 0.82
N GLY A 49 4.25 -34.43 1.40
CA GLY A 49 3.33 -35.50 1.02
C GLY A 49 2.62 -35.24 -0.32
N ALA A 50 2.15 -34.02 -0.55
CA ALA A 50 1.43 -33.64 -1.77
C ALA A 50 2.27 -33.65 -3.05
N LEU A 51 3.60 -33.53 -2.92
CA LEU A 51 4.56 -33.59 -4.03
C LEU A 51 5.03 -35.02 -4.34
N GLN A 52 4.47 -36.05 -3.71
CA GLN A 52 4.75 -37.45 -4.04
C GLN A 52 3.84 -37.92 -5.18
N GLY A 53 4.41 -38.61 -6.18
CA GLY A 53 3.66 -39.16 -7.32
C GLY A 53 3.86 -38.39 -8.62
N ASP A 54 2.96 -38.59 -9.58
CA ASP A 54 3.02 -37.97 -10.91
C ASP A 54 2.89 -36.44 -10.80
N PRO A 55 3.89 -35.66 -11.30
CA PRO A 55 3.84 -34.21 -11.32
C PRO A 55 2.61 -33.61 -12.02
N ALA A 56 1.96 -34.36 -12.91
CA ALA A 56 0.72 -33.93 -13.57
C ALA A 56 -0.48 -33.81 -12.60
N ASN A 57 -0.41 -34.47 -11.43
CA ASN A 57 -1.47 -34.47 -10.42
C ASN A 57 -1.13 -33.61 -9.19
N TRP A 58 -0.05 -32.83 -9.24
CA TRP A 58 0.29 -31.94 -8.13
C TRP A 58 -0.73 -30.82 -7.99
N PRO A 59 -1.10 -30.43 -6.75
CA PRO A 59 -1.99 -29.31 -6.54
C PRO A 59 -1.34 -28.04 -7.08
N LEU A 60 -2.01 -27.40 -8.05
CA LEU A 60 -1.59 -26.08 -8.52
C LEU A 60 -1.75 -25.08 -7.38
N PHE A 61 -0.70 -24.32 -7.10
CA PHE A 61 -0.77 -23.22 -6.15
C PHE A 61 -1.84 -22.22 -6.60
N ALA A 62 -2.99 -22.25 -5.92
CA ALA A 62 -4.05 -21.27 -6.07
C ALA A 62 -3.98 -20.32 -4.86
N PRO A 63 -3.35 -19.13 -4.99
CA PRO A 63 -3.36 -18.17 -3.90
C PRO A 63 -4.81 -17.83 -3.56
N HIS A 64 -5.21 -18.05 -2.30
CA HIS A 64 -6.54 -17.69 -1.83
C HIS A 64 -6.73 -16.18 -2.03
N ARG A 65 -7.58 -15.82 -3.00
CA ARG A 65 -8.06 -14.45 -3.17
C ARG A 65 -9.37 -14.38 -2.38
N PRO A 66 -9.35 -13.87 -1.12
CA PRO A 66 -10.60 -13.69 -0.39
C PRO A 66 -11.54 -12.82 -1.22
N GLU A 67 -12.85 -13.04 -1.06
CA GLU A 67 -13.83 -12.14 -1.66
C GLU A 67 -13.53 -10.73 -1.17
N ARG A 68 -13.32 -9.82 -2.12
CA ARG A 68 -13.01 -8.43 -1.78
C ARG A 68 -14.25 -7.91 -1.05
N PRO A 69 -14.11 -7.38 0.18
CA PRO A 69 -15.25 -6.76 0.84
C PRO A 69 -15.84 -5.71 -0.10
N GLU A 70 -17.15 -5.51 0.00
CA GLU A 70 -17.82 -4.41 -0.68
C GLU A 70 -17.03 -3.14 -0.40
N LYS A 71 -16.65 -2.42 -1.47
CA LYS A 71 -15.86 -1.20 -1.30
C LYS A 71 -16.63 -0.34 -0.32
N SER A 72 -15.97 0.11 0.73
CA SER A 72 -16.51 1.17 1.57
C SER A 72 -16.70 2.38 0.67
N GLU A 73 -17.90 2.53 0.11
CA GLU A 73 -18.27 3.77 -0.53
C GLU A 73 -18.24 4.79 0.60
N GLY A 74 -17.23 5.66 0.53
CA GLY A 74 -16.92 6.61 1.57
C GLY A 74 -18.14 7.45 1.87
N GLY A 75 -18.73 7.27 3.06
CA GLY A 75 -19.95 7.99 3.44
C GLY A 75 -19.74 9.47 3.74
N ARG A 76 -18.51 9.99 3.64
CA ARG A 76 -18.21 11.41 3.86
C ARG A 76 -17.86 12.07 2.54
N ARG A 77 -18.68 13.06 2.17
CA ARG A 77 -18.43 13.95 1.03
C ARG A 77 -17.06 14.62 1.19
N LEU A 78 -16.25 14.59 0.14
CA LEU A 78 -15.03 15.37 0.06
C LEU A 78 -15.42 16.84 -0.04
N LYS A 79 -14.97 17.68 0.89
CA LYS A 79 -15.34 19.09 0.97
C LYS A 79 -14.08 19.93 1.02
N LEU A 80 -13.87 20.71 -0.03
CA LEU A 80 -12.77 21.66 -0.14
C LEU A 80 -13.10 22.89 0.72
N VAL A 81 -12.17 23.25 1.59
CA VAL A 81 -12.20 24.50 2.35
C VAL A 81 -11.02 25.35 1.89
N SER A 82 -11.32 26.51 1.33
CA SER A 82 -10.30 27.44 0.84
C SER A 82 -10.86 28.85 0.73
N GLU A 83 -10.01 29.85 0.99
CA GLU A 83 -10.31 31.26 0.70
C GLU A 83 -10.05 31.62 -0.77
N TYR A 84 -9.34 30.75 -1.50
CA TYR A 84 -9.04 30.96 -2.91
C TYR A 84 -10.23 30.59 -3.78
N GLN A 85 -10.41 31.37 -4.86
CA GLN A 85 -11.29 31.00 -5.96
C GLN A 85 -10.44 30.66 -7.19
N PRO A 86 -10.87 29.71 -8.04
CA PRO A 86 -10.17 29.41 -9.28
C PRO A 86 -10.02 30.68 -10.14
N ALA A 87 -8.81 30.93 -10.63
CA ALA A 87 -8.49 32.12 -11.40
C ALA A 87 -7.57 31.79 -12.60
N GLY A 88 -7.50 32.71 -13.57
CA GLY A 88 -6.77 32.48 -14.82
C GLY A 88 -7.36 31.31 -15.59
N ASP A 89 -6.51 30.38 -16.03
CA ASP A 89 -6.92 29.19 -16.79
C ASP A 89 -7.42 28.03 -15.91
N GLN A 90 -7.38 28.18 -14.58
CA GLN A 90 -7.80 27.12 -13.67
C GLN A 90 -9.26 26.68 -13.84
N PRO A 91 -10.27 27.58 -14.00
CA PRO A 91 -11.66 27.16 -14.16
C PRO A 91 -11.84 26.20 -15.34
N THR A 92 -11.28 26.56 -16.50
CA THR A 92 -11.34 25.74 -17.73
C THR A 92 -10.64 24.40 -17.52
N ALA A 93 -9.42 24.39 -16.97
CA ALA A 93 -8.70 23.15 -16.71
C ALA A 93 -9.44 22.21 -15.74
N ILE A 94 -10.09 22.76 -14.70
CA ILE A 94 -10.90 21.98 -13.76
C ILE A 94 -12.10 21.37 -14.49
N GLU A 95 -12.81 22.14 -15.31
CA GLU A 95 -13.97 21.65 -16.06
C GLU A 95 -13.61 20.54 -17.04
N GLU A 96 -12.53 20.71 -17.80
CA GLU A 96 -12.04 19.69 -18.74
C GLU A 96 -11.66 18.39 -18.03
N LEU A 97 -10.89 18.48 -16.95
CA LEU A 97 -10.47 17.31 -16.17
C LEU A 97 -11.67 16.58 -15.55
N VAL A 98 -12.62 17.32 -14.95
CA VAL A 98 -13.83 16.73 -14.37
C VAL A 98 -14.67 16.04 -15.45
N LYS A 99 -14.80 16.67 -16.63
CA LYS A 99 -15.52 16.08 -17.76
C LYS A 99 -14.87 14.79 -18.21
N GLY A 100 -13.54 14.75 -18.38
CA GLY A 100 -12.82 13.54 -18.77
C GLY A 100 -12.97 12.42 -17.73
N VAL A 101 -12.86 12.76 -16.44
CA VAL A 101 -13.05 11.77 -15.35
C VAL A 101 -14.45 11.16 -15.39
N ASN A 102 -15.48 11.98 -15.62
CA ASN A 102 -16.88 11.54 -15.70
C ASN A 102 -17.18 10.78 -17.00
N ALA A 103 -16.46 11.06 -18.09
CA ALA A 103 -16.54 10.32 -19.34
C ALA A 103 -15.86 8.94 -19.25
N GLY A 104 -15.09 8.69 -18.18
CA GLY A 104 -14.34 7.44 -18.00
C GLY A 104 -12.96 7.45 -18.63
N ASP A 105 -12.44 8.63 -19.01
CA ASP A 105 -11.08 8.78 -19.51
C ASP A 105 -10.08 8.33 -18.44
N ARG A 106 -9.25 7.35 -18.81
CA ARG A 106 -8.31 6.72 -17.86
C ARG A 106 -7.07 7.56 -17.59
N GLU A 107 -6.62 8.30 -18.60
CA GLU A 107 -5.36 9.05 -18.59
C GLU A 107 -5.59 10.47 -19.08
N GLN A 108 -5.17 11.45 -18.28
CA GLN A 108 -5.31 12.87 -18.57
C GLN A 108 -4.07 13.61 -18.04
N VAL A 109 -3.67 14.69 -18.72
CA VAL A 109 -2.49 15.47 -18.37
C VAL A 109 -2.88 16.92 -18.11
N LEU A 110 -2.61 17.39 -16.88
CA LEU A 110 -2.71 18.80 -16.53
C LEU A 110 -1.39 19.51 -16.85
N LEU A 111 -1.36 20.22 -17.98
CA LEU A 111 -0.22 21.08 -18.33
C LEU A 111 -0.32 22.40 -17.55
N GLY A 112 0.71 22.71 -16.75
CA GLY A 112 0.74 23.95 -15.99
C GLY A 112 2.15 24.34 -15.55
N VAL A 113 2.45 25.64 -15.64
CA VAL A 113 3.73 26.21 -15.20
C VAL A 113 3.89 26.16 -13.67
N THR A 114 5.09 26.37 -13.16
CA THR A 114 5.33 26.45 -11.72
C THR A 114 4.59 27.65 -11.14
N GLY A 115 3.97 27.50 -9.96
CA GLY A 115 3.23 28.57 -9.30
C GLY A 115 1.78 28.77 -9.79
N SER A 116 1.33 28.05 -10.82
CA SER A 116 -0.05 28.19 -11.35
C SER A 116 -1.15 27.58 -10.49
N GLY A 117 -0.81 27.05 -9.29
CA GLY A 117 -1.79 26.44 -8.38
C GLY A 117 -2.25 25.03 -8.76
N LYS A 118 -1.39 24.20 -9.38
CA LYS A 118 -1.73 22.82 -9.78
C LYS A 118 -2.34 21.97 -8.66
N THR A 119 -1.83 22.08 -7.43
CA THR A 119 -2.40 21.34 -6.30
C THR A 119 -3.85 21.75 -6.03
N TYR A 120 -4.13 23.05 -6.05
CA TYR A 120 -5.48 23.57 -5.84
C TYR A 120 -6.43 23.17 -6.98
N THR A 121 -5.97 23.22 -8.24
CA THR A 121 -6.70 22.68 -9.39
C THR A 121 -7.07 21.21 -9.16
N MET A 122 -6.13 20.38 -8.72
CA MET A 122 -6.42 18.96 -8.45
C MET A 122 -7.34 18.76 -7.24
N ALA A 123 -7.25 19.59 -6.20
CA ALA A 123 -8.18 19.56 -5.07
C ALA A 123 -9.63 19.85 -5.53
N GLN A 124 -9.82 20.82 -6.41
CA GLN A 124 -11.13 21.11 -7.01
C GLN A 124 -11.67 19.92 -7.83
N VAL A 125 -10.80 19.24 -8.59
CA VAL A 125 -11.19 18.03 -9.34
C VAL A 125 -11.62 16.90 -8.40
N ILE A 126 -10.86 16.68 -7.31
CA ILE A 126 -11.17 15.66 -6.29
C ILE A 126 -12.53 15.95 -5.62
N GLU A 127 -12.78 17.20 -5.24
CA GLU A 127 -14.06 17.62 -4.66
C GLU A 127 -15.20 17.41 -5.68
N ARG A 128 -15.07 17.87 -6.92
CA ARG A 128 -16.17 17.78 -7.90
C ARG A 128 -16.51 16.35 -8.31
N THR A 129 -15.51 15.47 -8.34
CA THR A 129 -15.69 14.07 -8.76
C THR A 129 -16.10 13.15 -7.61
N GLN A 130 -15.87 13.55 -6.35
CA GLN A 130 -16.18 12.74 -5.15
C GLN A 130 -15.54 11.34 -5.18
N ARG A 131 -14.33 11.24 -5.76
CA ARG A 131 -13.59 9.98 -5.86
C ARG A 131 -12.44 9.96 -4.86
N PRO A 132 -12.27 8.88 -4.08
CA PRO A 132 -11.05 8.69 -3.31
C PRO A 132 -9.82 8.77 -4.22
N ALA A 133 -8.83 9.56 -3.82
CA ALA A 133 -7.66 9.87 -4.63
C ALA A 133 -6.38 9.34 -3.96
N LEU A 134 -5.47 8.81 -4.79
CA LEU A 134 -4.11 8.48 -4.39
C LEU A 134 -3.16 9.44 -5.13
N ILE A 135 -2.34 10.15 -4.37
CA ILE A 135 -1.39 11.12 -4.92
C ILE A 135 0.02 10.57 -4.75
N LEU A 136 0.70 10.35 -5.88
CA LEU A 136 2.05 9.83 -5.90
C LEU A 136 3.04 10.97 -6.09
N ALA A 137 4.06 11.01 -5.25
CA ALA A 137 5.14 11.99 -5.33
C ALA A 137 6.49 11.28 -5.49
N PRO A 138 7.45 11.86 -6.22
CA PRO A 138 8.72 11.19 -6.54
C PRO A 138 9.69 11.14 -5.35
N ASN A 139 9.44 11.89 -4.27
CA ASN A 139 10.28 11.92 -3.09
C ASN A 139 9.48 12.29 -1.83
N LYS A 140 10.08 12.04 -0.66
CA LYS A 140 9.46 12.28 0.65
C LYS A 140 9.18 13.76 0.94
N THR A 141 10.04 14.67 0.45
CA THR A 141 9.88 16.11 0.69
C THR A 141 8.64 16.67 -0.01
N LEU A 142 8.47 16.36 -1.31
CA LEU A 142 7.29 16.75 -2.07
C LEU A 142 6.03 16.05 -1.55
N ALA A 143 6.15 14.79 -1.14
CA ALA A 143 5.03 14.06 -0.54
C ALA A 143 4.54 14.75 0.75
N ALA A 144 5.47 15.17 1.63
CA ALA A 144 5.14 15.90 2.85
C ALA A 144 4.53 17.29 2.56
N GLN A 145 5.04 18.00 1.56
CA GLN A 145 4.47 19.29 1.13
C GLN A 145 3.03 19.12 0.64
N LEU A 146 2.80 18.18 -0.27
CA LEU A 146 1.46 17.90 -0.81
C LEU A 146 0.52 17.46 0.32
N TYR A 147 0.97 16.61 1.23
CA TYR A 147 0.19 16.23 2.40
C TYR A 147 -0.28 17.44 3.21
N GLY A 148 0.63 18.39 3.50
CA GLY A 148 0.28 19.63 4.21
C GLY A 148 -0.73 20.50 3.46
N GLU A 149 -0.56 20.65 2.15
CA GLU A 149 -1.50 21.38 1.28
C GLU A 149 -2.89 20.70 1.29
N PHE A 150 -2.95 19.39 1.06
CA PHE A 150 -4.22 18.65 1.04
C PHE A 150 -4.90 18.57 2.40
N LYS A 151 -4.14 18.46 3.50
CA LYS A 151 -4.71 18.49 4.86
C LYS A 151 -5.38 19.84 5.16
N SER A 152 -4.80 20.93 4.63
CA SER A 152 -5.36 22.27 4.75
C SER A 152 -6.61 22.44 3.86
N PHE A 153 -6.60 21.88 2.66
CA PHE A 153 -7.74 21.91 1.74
C PHE A 153 -8.92 21.05 2.19
N PHE A 154 -8.68 19.92 2.85
CA PHE A 154 -9.72 18.97 3.26
C PHE A 154 -9.65 18.68 4.78
N PRO A 155 -9.86 19.69 5.63
CA PRO A 155 -9.71 19.54 7.09
C PRO A 155 -10.76 18.59 7.70
N GLU A 156 -11.91 18.43 7.03
CA GLU A 156 -13.03 17.59 7.47
C GLU A 156 -12.94 16.14 6.92
N ASN A 157 -11.96 15.83 6.06
CA ASN A 157 -11.79 14.51 5.44
C ASN A 157 -10.52 13.80 5.90
N ALA A 158 -10.47 12.49 5.65
CA ALA A 158 -9.28 11.67 5.91
C ALA A 158 -8.24 11.93 4.82
N VAL A 159 -7.22 12.71 5.18
CA VAL A 159 -6.00 12.91 4.39
C VAL A 159 -4.89 12.21 5.16
N GLU A 160 -4.31 11.19 4.54
CA GLU A 160 -3.33 10.28 5.15
C GLU A 160 -1.99 10.35 4.39
N TYR A 161 -0.91 9.99 5.08
CA TYR A 161 0.45 9.97 4.54
C TYR A 161 1.07 8.58 4.68
N PHE A 162 1.61 8.04 3.58
CA PHE A 162 2.18 6.70 3.52
C PHE A 162 3.54 6.72 2.79
N VAL A 163 4.57 6.11 3.40
CA VAL A 163 5.97 6.07 2.91
C VAL A 163 6.65 4.73 3.11
#